data_AF-A0A9X1U560-F1
#
_entry.id   AF-A0A9X1U560-F1
#
_cell.length_a   1.000
_cell.length_b   1.000
_cell.length_c   1.000
_cell.angle_alpha   90.00
_cell.angle_beta   90.00
_cell.angle_gamma   90.00
#
_symmetry.space_group_name_H-M   'P 1'
#
loop_
_entity.id
_entity.type
_entity.pdbx_description
1 polymer ?
#
loop_
_entity_poly.entity_id
_entity_poly.type
_entity_poly.pdbx_seq_one_letter_code
_entity_poly.pdbx_strand_id
1 'polypeptide(L)'
;MYDHLTMAELNDGIVSGEISLEMLPKHLQTAWYAWEPEPIDLTVYALANDEHRREFLAQYCWQGESVLLVAVAHIWGSLAEPRQARCTRMGQACGAGGKGKMALVRMLRQLLAECLEYPPMPRPDQFDSLEAWHQASMQAFAAEAQREQDLYARYAAILDGRPDPAEPAATATVITGPWQQP
;
A
#
# COMPACT_ATOMS: atom_id res chain seq x y z
N MET A 1 -30.30 -15.17 17.81
CA MET A 1 -29.29 -16.26 17.70
C MET A 1 -27.90 -15.68 17.57
N TYR A 2 -27.69 -14.60 16.82
CA TYR A 2 -26.37 -13.99 16.61
C TYR A 2 -26.02 -12.83 17.56
N ASP A 3 -26.91 -12.45 18.49
CA ASP A 3 -26.71 -11.29 19.39
C ASP A 3 -25.55 -11.43 20.39
N HIS A 4 -24.92 -12.60 20.44
CA HIS A 4 -23.73 -12.87 21.27
C HIS A 4 -22.41 -12.66 20.51
N LEU A 5 -22.45 -12.51 19.19
CA LEU A 5 -21.27 -12.27 18.36
C LEU A 5 -20.90 -10.79 18.40
N THR A 6 -19.60 -10.52 18.45
CA THR A 6 -19.08 -9.19 18.14
C THR A 6 -19.29 -8.86 16.66
N MET A 7 -19.22 -7.57 16.29
CA MET A 7 -19.34 -7.18 14.87
C MET A 7 -18.22 -7.75 13.99
N ALA A 8 -17.02 -7.94 14.55
CA ALA A 8 -15.91 -8.57 13.84
C ALA A 8 -16.19 -10.05 13.56
N GLU A 9 -16.61 -10.83 14.57
CA GLU A 9 -16.98 -12.24 14.39
C GLU A 9 -18.18 -12.40 13.43
N LEU A 10 -19.14 -11.50 13.52
CA LEU A 10 -20.29 -11.46 12.60
C LEU A 10 -19.83 -11.19 11.16
N ASN A 11 -18.92 -10.23 10.97
CA ASN A 11 -18.35 -9.92 9.67
C ASN A 11 -17.56 -11.09 9.09
N ASP A 12 -16.73 -11.76 9.90
CA ASP A 12 -15.96 -12.92 9.47
C ASP A 12 -16.89 -14.05 9.00
N GLY A 13 -17.97 -14.32 9.75
CA GLY A 13 -18.98 -15.30 9.36
C GLY A 13 -19.74 -14.93 8.08
N ILE A 14 -20.00 -13.64 7.84
CA ILE A 14 -20.65 -13.17 6.59
C ILE A 14 -19.68 -13.32 5.41
N VAL A 15 -18.43 -12.88 5.56
CA VAL A 15 -17.40 -12.92 4.51
C VAL A 15 -17.04 -14.36 4.13
N SER A 16 -16.99 -15.26 5.11
CA SER A 16 -16.75 -16.70 4.88
C SER A 16 -17.96 -17.41 4.26
N GLY A 17 -19.14 -16.78 4.25
CA GLY A 17 -20.40 -17.36 3.79
C GLY A 17 -21.07 -18.30 4.81
N GLU A 18 -20.54 -18.41 6.03
CA GLU A 18 -21.14 -19.19 7.12
C GLU A 18 -22.43 -18.57 7.64
N ILE A 19 -22.53 -17.23 7.58
CA ILE A 19 -23.69 -16.45 8.01
C ILE A 19 -24.27 -15.72 6.81
N SER A 20 -25.52 -16.04 6.45
CA SER A 20 -26.24 -15.24 5.47
C SER A 20 -26.71 -13.92 6.09
N LEU A 21 -26.28 -12.79 5.53
CA LEU A 21 -26.67 -11.43 5.95
C LEU A 21 -28.20 -11.26 5.96
N GLU A 22 -28.91 -11.87 5.00
CA GLU A 22 -30.38 -11.82 4.89
C GLU A 22 -31.09 -12.53 6.05
N MET A 23 -30.42 -13.51 6.66
CA MET A 23 -30.95 -14.31 7.77
C MET A 23 -30.72 -13.64 9.14
N LEU A 24 -29.99 -12.52 9.17
CA LEU A 24 -29.77 -11.77 10.40
C LEU A 24 -31.01 -10.98 10.81
N PRO A 25 -31.29 -10.86 12.12
CA PRO A 25 -32.23 -9.87 12.61
C PRO A 25 -31.94 -8.46 12.08
N LYS A 26 -32.98 -7.70 11.76
CA LYS A 26 -32.87 -6.37 11.14
C LYS A 26 -31.95 -5.42 11.91
N HIS A 27 -31.97 -5.45 13.25
CA HIS A 27 -31.10 -4.58 14.05
C HIS A 27 -29.62 -4.93 13.91
N LEU A 28 -29.27 -6.21 13.73
CA LEU A 28 -27.88 -6.64 13.48
C LEU A 28 -27.45 -6.29 12.06
N GLN A 29 -28.34 -6.41 11.07
CA GLN A 29 -28.05 -5.93 9.70
C GLN A 29 -27.73 -4.43 9.72
N THR A 30 -28.58 -3.62 10.35
CA THR A 30 -28.36 -2.17 10.48
C THR A 30 -27.06 -1.86 11.21
N ALA A 31 -26.76 -2.58 12.29
CA ALA A 31 -25.52 -2.39 13.04
C ALA A 31 -24.28 -2.75 12.19
N TRP A 32 -24.33 -3.87 11.46
CA TRP A 32 -23.25 -4.30 10.57
C TRP A 32 -23.03 -3.32 9.41
N TYR A 33 -24.10 -2.81 8.78
CA TYR A 33 -23.98 -1.79 7.73
C TYR A 33 -23.37 -0.47 8.23
N ALA A 34 -23.52 -0.16 9.52
CA ALA A 34 -22.96 1.03 10.14
C ALA A 34 -21.60 0.77 10.81
N TRP A 35 -21.12 -0.48 10.81
CA TRP A 35 -19.89 -0.87 11.47
C TRP A 35 -18.72 -0.75 10.49
N GLU A 36 -17.67 -0.07 10.93
CA GLU A 36 -16.39 -0.04 10.24
C GLU A 36 -15.36 -0.75 11.13
N PRO A 37 -14.53 -1.65 10.58
CA PRO A 37 -13.47 -2.28 11.34
C PRO A 37 -12.49 -1.22 11.83
N GLU A 38 -12.03 -1.37 13.08
CA GLU A 38 -11.00 -0.48 13.62
C GLU A 38 -9.71 -0.62 12.80
N PRO A 39 -9.05 0.51 12.45
CA PRO A 39 -7.80 0.43 11.75
C PRO A 39 -6.71 -0.29 12.53
N ILE A 40 -5.95 -1.14 11.83
CA ILE A 40 -4.80 -1.81 12.42
C ILE A 40 -3.70 -0.77 12.66
N ASP A 41 -3.20 -0.68 13.90
CA ASP A 41 -2.11 0.22 14.23
C ASP A 41 -0.85 -0.13 13.41
N LEU A 42 -0.31 0.85 12.69
CA LEU A 42 0.86 0.68 11.84
C LEU A 42 2.11 0.23 12.61
N THR A 43 2.16 0.45 13.92
CA THR A 43 3.32 0.11 14.74
C THR A 43 3.45 -1.39 15.05
N VAL A 44 2.41 -2.19 14.79
CA VAL A 44 2.45 -3.66 15.00
C VAL A 44 3.35 -4.37 13.98
N TYR A 45 3.59 -3.76 12.82
CA TYR A 45 4.34 -4.37 11.74
C TYR A 45 5.86 -4.28 11.97
N ALA A 46 6.49 -5.44 12.17
CA ALA A 46 7.95 -5.52 12.28
C ALA A 46 8.64 -5.35 10.90
N LEU A 47 9.11 -4.13 10.59
CA LEU A 47 9.65 -3.76 9.27
C LEU A 47 10.96 -4.47 8.85
N ALA A 48 11.54 -5.30 9.72
CA ALA A 48 12.62 -6.21 9.34
C ALA A 48 12.12 -7.36 8.45
N ASN A 49 10.86 -7.76 8.58
CA ASN A 49 10.22 -8.78 7.75
C ASN A 49 9.68 -8.14 6.46
N ASP A 50 9.90 -8.81 5.32
CA ASP A 50 9.41 -8.37 4.01
C ASP A 50 7.88 -8.38 3.91
N GLU A 51 7.23 -9.40 4.45
CA GLU A 51 5.78 -9.52 4.49
C GLU A 51 5.17 -8.35 5.28
N HIS A 52 5.66 -8.12 6.51
CA HIS A 52 5.19 -7.00 7.34
C HIS A 52 5.46 -5.64 6.70
N ARG A 53 6.52 -5.46 5.88
CA ARG A 53 6.70 -4.20 5.14
C ARG A 53 5.60 -3.99 4.12
N ARG A 54 5.18 -5.03 3.39
CA ARG A 54 4.09 -4.95 2.42
C ARG A 54 2.76 -4.68 3.10
N GLU A 55 2.46 -5.39 4.19
CA GLU A 55 1.23 -5.19 4.97
C GLU A 55 1.17 -3.81 5.62
N PHE A 56 2.30 -3.33 6.17
CA PHE A 56 2.42 -1.96 6.67
C PHE A 56 2.08 -0.93 5.59
N LEU A 57 2.57 -1.11 4.36
CA LEU A 57 2.31 -0.19 3.25
C LEU A 57 0.85 -0.25 2.81
N ALA A 58 0.27 -1.45 2.70
CA ALA A 58 -1.14 -1.63 2.37
C ALA A 58 -2.04 -0.96 3.41
N GLN A 59 -1.76 -1.15 4.71
CA GLN A 59 -2.50 -0.49 5.78
C GLN A 59 -2.31 1.02 5.80
N TYR A 60 -1.09 1.49 5.54
CA TYR A 60 -0.84 2.92 5.39
C TYR A 60 -1.69 3.53 4.26
N CYS A 61 -1.76 2.87 3.10
CA CYS A 61 -2.55 3.36 1.97
C CYS A 61 -4.06 3.32 2.26
N TRP A 62 -4.55 2.30 2.96
CA TRP A 62 -5.95 2.22 3.37
C TRP A 62 -6.34 3.32 4.38
N GLN A 63 -5.45 3.65 5.32
CA GLN A 63 -5.68 4.73 6.32
C GLN A 63 -5.37 6.14 5.77
N GLY A 64 -4.55 6.21 4.72
CA GLY A 64 -4.20 7.42 4.00
C GLY A 64 -3.30 8.41 4.75
N GLU A 65 -3.39 9.68 4.35
CA GLU A 65 -2.53 10.79 4.84
C GLU A 65 -2.65 11.02 6.36
N SER A 66 -3.79 10.63 6.97
CA SER A 66 -4.09 10.85 8.39
C SER A 66 -3.05 10.24 9.34
N VAL A 67 -2.43 9.13 8.94
CA VAL A 67 -1.44 8.38 9.73
C VAL A 67 0.00 8.58 9.25
N LEU A 68 0.24 9.53 8.33
CA LEU A 68 1.55 9.79 7.74
C LEU A 68 2.65 10.00 8.79
N LEU A 69 2.39 10.79 9.84
CA LEU A 69 3.40 11.06 10.86
C LEU A 69 3.72 9.83 11.71
N VAL A 70 2.73 8.96 11.96
CA VAL A 70 2.89 7.69 12.66
C VAL A 70 3.73 6.74 11.80
N ALA A 71 3.40 6.60 10.53
CA ALA A 71 4.15 5.79 9.57
C ALA A 71 5.63 6.23 9.49
N VAL A 72 5.89 7.53 9.35
CA VAL A 72 7.26 8.08 9.32
C VAL A 72 8.01 7.83 10.62
N ALA A 73 7.36 8.00 11.77
CA ALA A 73 7.98 7.75 13.07
C ALA A 73 8.34 6.27 13.25
N HIS A 74 7.44 5.36 12.84
CA HIS A 74 7.65 3.91 12.91
C HIS A 74 8.82 3.46 12.03
N ILE A 75 8.84 3.90 10.77
CA ILE A 75 9.95 3.62 9.85
C ILE A 75 11.25 4.15 10.45
N TRP A 76 11.29 5.42 10.85
CA TRP A 76 12.49 6.03 11.42
C TRP A 76 13.02 5.29 12.64
N GLY A 77 12.12 4.87 13.55
CA GLY A 77 12.46 4.12 14.76
C GLY A 77 13.04 2.74 14.44
N SER A 78 12.57 2.12 13.37
CA SER A 78 12.98 0.78 12.92
C SER A 78 14.30 0.76 12.15
N LEU A 79 14.83 1.91 11.71
CA LEU A 79 16.07 1.98 10.95
C LEU A 79 17.32 1.84 11.82
N ALA A 80 18.27 1.05 11.33
CA ALA A 80 19.65 1.03 11.83
C ALA A 80 20.39 2.33 11.49
N GLU A 81 21.37 2.70 12.30
CA GLU A 81 22.22 3.87 12.02
C GLU A 81 23.13 3.65 10.79
N PRO A 82 23.52 4.71 10.06
CA PRO A 82 23.06 6.11 10.18
C PRO A 82 21.69 6.33 9.51
N ARG A 83 20.66 6.63 10.32
CA ARG A 83 19.25 6.68 9.85
C ARG A 83 19.01 7.70 8.75
N GLN A 84 19.65 8.87 8.87
CA GLN A 84 19.48 9.96 7.92
C GLN A 84 19.95 9.60 6.51
N ALA A 85 21.07 8.87 6.39
CA ALA A 85 21.58 8.41 5.11
C ALA A 85 20.64 7.39 4.47
N ARG A 86 20.12 6.45 5.27
CA ARG A 86 19.15 5.45 4.79
C ARG A 86 17.87 6.10 4.27
N CYS A 87 17.30 7.04 5.02
CA CYS A 87 16.09 7.76 4.57
C CYS A 87 16.36 8.56 3.29
N THR A 88 17.53 9.20 3.19
CA THR A 88 17.91 9.96 1.99
C THR A 88 17.97 9.04 0.77
N ARG A 89 18.56 7.85 0.92
CA ARG A 89 18.60 6.84 -0.15
C ARG A 89 17.20 6.36 -0.56
N MET A 90 16.29 6.15 0.41
CA MET A 90 14.90 5.78 0.12
C MET A 90 14.18 6.85 -0.70
N GLY A 91 14.29 8.12 -0.28
CA GLY A 91 13.70 9.23 -1.03
C GLY A 91 14.32 9.43 -2.42
N GLN A 92 15.62 9.13 -2.57
CA GLN A 92 16.27 9.13 -3.89
C GLN A 92 15.74 8.01 -4.78
N ALA A 93 15.62 6.79 -4.26
CA ALA A 93 15.15 5.63 -5.01
C ALA A 93 13.74 5.81 -5.59
N CYS A 94 12.83 6.50 -4.89
CA CYS A 94 11.50 6.82 -5.41
C CYS A 94 11.42 8.14 -6.19
N GLY A 95 12.55 8.76 -6.56
CA GLY A 95 12.59 10.01 -7.32
C GLY A 95 12.12 11.27 -6.57
N ALA A 96 11.73 11.15 -5.29
CA ALA A 96 11.15 12.27 -4.53
C ALA A 96 12.20 13.16 -3.83
N GLY A 97 13.43 12.65 -3.67
CA GLY A 97 14.56 13.30 -3.03
C GLY A 97 14.29 13.66 -1.55
N GLY A 98 15.05 14.62 -1.01
CA GLY A 98 14.93 15.08 0.38
C GLY A 98 15.99 14.50 1.32
N LYS A 99 15.85 14.80 2.62
CA LYS A 99 16.81 14.37 3.66
C LYS A 99 16.08 13.94 4.93
N GLY A 100 16.59 12.89 5.57
CA GLY A 100 16.05 12.39 6.85
C GLY A 100 14.55 12.05 6.76
N LYS A 101 13.79 12.36 7.82
CA LYS A 101 12.34 12.09 7.88
C LYS A 101 11.53 12.71 6.73
N MET A 102 11.99 13.84 6.16
CA MET A 102 11.30 14.47 5.03
C MET A 102 11.37 13.62 3.76
N ALA A 103 12.44 12.83 3.58
CA ALA A 103 12.53 11.88 2.48
C ALA A 103 11.46 10.78 2.61
N LEU A 104 11.22 10.29 3.83
CA LEU A 104 10.15 9.31 4.12
C LEU A 104 8.76 9.89 3.85
N VAL A 105 8.51 11.14 4.27
CA VAL A 105 7.23 11.84 3.99
C VAL A 105 6.95 11.86 2.50
N ARG A 106 7.94 12.25 1.70
CA ARG A 106 7.79 12.34 0.25
C ARG A 106 7.58 10.98 -0.40
N MET A 107 8.33 9.97 0.03
CA MET A 107 8.18 8.60 -0.44
C MET A 107 6.78 8.04 -0.16
N LEU A 108 6.27 8.20 1.06
CA LEU A 108 4.94 7.71 1.44
C LEU A 108 3.81 8.43 0.67
N ARG A 109 3.93 9.74 0.47
CA ARG A 109 2.98 10.49 -0.37
C ARG A 109 3.02 10.06 -1.83
N GLN A 110 4.20 9.77 -2.35
CA GLN A 110 4.35 9.25 -3.72
C GLN A 110 3.67 7.89 -3.85
N LEU A 111 3.90 6.97 -2.90
CA LEU A 111 3.17 5.70 -2.84
C LEU A 111 1.66 5.92 -2.80
N LEU A 112 1.17 6.80 -1.92
CA LEU A 112 -0.27 7.07 -1.79
C LEU A 112 -0.85 7.64 -3.10
N ALA A 113 -0.14 8.54 -3.77
CA ALA A 113 -0.54 9.08 -5.06
C ALA A 113 -0.64 7.98 -6.12
N GLU A 114 0.36 7.09 -6.21
CA GLU A 114 0.35 5.97 -7.17
C GLU A 114 -0.72 4.92 -6.84
N CYS A 115 -1.04 4.69 -5.57
CA CYS A 115 -2.16 3.83 -5.18
C CYS A 115 -3.49 4.40 -5.68
N LEU A 116 -3.65 5.72 -5.65
CA LEU A 116 -4.88 6.40 -6.10
C LEU A 116 -4.99 6.56 -7.63
N GLU A 117 -3.94 6.20 -8.39
CA GLU A 117 -3.99 6.17 -9.85
C GLU A 117 -4.72 4.91 -10.34
N TYR A 118 -6.04 5.03 -10.51
CA TYR A 118 -6.86 3.93 -11.03
C TYR A 118 -6.95 3.95 -12.57
N PRO A 119 -6.72 2.80 -13.24
CA PRO A 119 -7.05 2.67 -14.64
C PRO A 119 -8.57 2.79 -14.85
N PRO A 120 -9.03 3.28 -16.02
CA PRO A 120 -10.44 3.41 -16.29
C PRO A 120 -11.12 2.03 -16.33
N MET A 121 -12.20 1.87 -15.56
CA MET A 121 -13.00 0.65 -15.57
C MET A 121 -13.71 0.42 -16.92
N PRO A 122 -13.81 -0.85 -17.39
CA PRO A 122 -14.59 -1.19 -18.58
C PRO A 122 -16.04 -0.73 -18.46
N ARG A 123 -16.54 -0.02 -19.46
CA ARG A 123 -17.92 0.48 -19.48
C ARG A 123 -18.85 -0.49 -20.21
N PRO A 124 -20.11 -0.68 -19.75
CA PRO A 124 -21.02 -1.63 -20.37
C PRO A 124 -21.28 -1.38 -21.87
N ASP A 125 -21.28 -0.12 -22.31
CA ASP A 125 -21.53 0.30 -23.69
C ASP A 125 -20.39 -0.05 -24.66
N GLN A 126 -19.26 -0.57 -24.16
CA GLN A 126 -18.12 -1.00 -24.95
C GLN A 126 -18.18 -2.47 -25.39
N PHE A 127 -19.23 -3.21 -24.97
CA PHE A 127 -19.31 -4.66 -25.16
C PHE A 127 -20.66 -5.10 -25.72
N ASP A 128 -20.65 -6.13 -26.56
CA ASP A 128 -21.85 -6.65 -27.23
C ASP A 128 -22.75 -7.49 -26.32
N SER A 129 -22.29 -7.84 -25.11
CA SER A 129 -23.06 -8.67 -24.17
C SER A 129 -22.67 -8.42 -22.72
N LEU A 130 -23.60 -8.76 -21.81
CA LEU A 130 -23.39 -8.71 -20.37
C LEU A 130 -22.22 -9.60 -19.93
N GLU A 131 -22.11 -10.81 -20.51
CA GLU A 131 -21.03 -11.76 -20.20
C GLU A 131 -19.66 -11.19 -20.59
N ALA A 132 -19.54 -10.62 -21.80
CA ALA A 132 -18.29 -10.01 -22.26
C ALA A 132 -17.85 -8.85 -21.35
N TRP A 133 -18.80 -7.99 -20.94
CA TRP A 133 -18.53 -6.92 -19.99
C TRP A 133 -18.14 -7.44 -18.60
N HIS A 134 -18.82 -8.49 -18.10
CA HIS A 134 -18.47 -9.11 -16.82
C HIS A 134 -17.03 -9.66 -16.83
N GLN A 135 -16.66 -10.42 -17.87
CA GLN A 135 -15.30 -10.96 -18.00
C GLN A 135 -14.25 -9.86 -18.07
N ALA A 136 -14.48 -8.80 -18.87
CA ALA A 136 -13.58 -7.67 -18.95
C ALA A 136 -13.43 -6.94 -17.60
N SER A 137 -14.53 -6.80 -16.86
CA SER A 137 -14.52 -6.16 -15.53
C SER A 137 -13.73 -7.00 -14.52
N MET A 138 -13.94 -8.32 -14.49
CA MET A 138 -13.18 -9.23 -13.62
C MET A 138 -11.68 -9.21 -13.94
N GLN A 139 -11.31 -9.13 -15.22
CA GLN A 139 -9.91 -8.97 -15.64
C GLN A 139 -9.33 -7.64 -15.18
N ALA A 140 -10.09 -6.54 -15.29
CA ALA A 140 -9.65 -5.23 -14.81
C ALA A 140 -9.43 -5.22 -13.28
N PHE A 141 -10.34 -5.83 -12.50
CA PHE A 141 -10.17 -5.97 -11.05
C PHE A 141 -8.95 -6.83 -10.69
N ALA A 142 -8.73 -7.95 -11.39
CA ALA A 142 -7.57 -8.79 -11.16
C ALA A 142 -6.25 -8.09 -11.51
N ALA A 143 -6.22 -7.34 -12.62
CA ALA A 143 -5.06 -6.54 -13.01
C ALA A 143 -4.76 -5.44 -12.00
N GLU A 144 -5.80 -4.80 -11.46
CA GLU A 144 -5.66 -3.78 -10.41
C GLU A 144 -5.11 -4.36 -9.11
N ALA A 145 -5.65 -5.50 -8.65
CA ALA A 145 -5.13 -6.18 -7.46
C ALA A 145 -3.65 -6.57 -7.64
N GLN A 146 -3.25 -7.02 -8.83
CA GLN A 146 -1.85 -7.32 -9.12
C GLN A 146 -0.99 -6.05 -9.12
N ARG A 147 -1.47 -4.94 -9.71
CA ARG A 147 -0.77 -3.65 -9.72
C ARG A 147 -0.50 -3.15 -8.30
N GLU A 148 -1.48 -3.23 -7.41
CA GLU A 148 -1.31 -2.85 -6.01
C GLU A 148 -0.25 -3.73 -5.30
N GLN A 149 -0.28 -5.05 -5.51
CA GLN A 149 0.72 -5.95 -4.95
C GLN A 149 2.13 -5.63 -5.44
N ASP A 150 2.27 -5.36 -6.74
CA ASP A 150 3.55 -4.98 -7.36
C ASP A 150 4.06 -3.65 -6.79
N LEU A 151 3.17 -2.68 -6.59
CA LEU A 151 3.48 -1.40 -5.99
C LEU A 151 3.96 -1.55 -4.54
N TYR A 152 3.26 -2.33 -3.71
CA TYR A 152 3.68 -2.62 -2.34
C TYR A 152 5.00 -3.38 -2.28
N ALA A 153 5.22 -4.34 -3.19
CA ALA A 153 6.50 -5.04 -3.29
C ALA A 153 7.65 -4.08 -3.65
N ARG A 154 7.42 -3.15 -4.58
CA ARG A 154 8.38 -2.12 -4.99
C ARG A 154 8.78 -1.22 -3.82
N TYR A 155 7.81 -0.64 -3.13
CA TYR A 155 8.07 0.24 -1.99
C TYR A 155 8.61 -0.52 -0.77
N ALA A 156 8.24 -1.79 -0.57
CA ALA A 156 8.86 -2.64 0.46
C ALA A 156 10.36 -2.88 0.18
N ALA A 157 10.75 -3.04 -1.09
CA ALA A 157 12.15 -3.13 -1.48
C ALA A 157 12.90 -1.80 -1.24
N ILE A 158 12.26 -0.66 -1.53
CA ILE A 158 12.83 0.67 -1.24
C ILE A 158 13.04 0.85 0.27
N LEU A 159 12.06 0.47 1.10
CA LEU A 159 12.17 0.48 2.57
C LEU A 159 13.30 -0.42 3.10
N ASP A 160 13.62 -1.49 2.39
CA ASP A 160 14.76 -2.37 2.67
C ASP A 160 16.10 -1.79 2.15
N GLY A 161 16.08 -0.63 1.49
CA GLY A 161 17.24 0.07 0.96
C GLY A 161 17.71 -0.45 -0.42
N ARG A 162 16.91 -1.31 -1.07
CA ARG A 162 17.13 -1.73 -2.45
C ARG A 162 16.77 -0.59 -3.41
N PRO A 163 17.43 -0.52 -4.59
CA PRO A 163 17.04 0.45 -5.61
C PRO A 163 15.61 0.17 -6.10
N ASP A 164 14.95 1.20 -6.63
CA ASP A 164 13.65 1.01 -7.27
C ASP A 164 13.86 0.21 -8.56
N PRO A 165 13.23 -0.98 -8.72
CA PRO A 165 13.34 -1.76 -9.94
C PRO A 165 12.76 -1.06 -11.18
N ALA A 166 11.92 -0.03 -11.01
CA ALA A 166 11.41 0.79 -12.10
C ALA A 166 12.40 1.89 -12.53
N GLU A 167 13.44 2.18 -11.74
CA GLU A 167 14.44 3.18 -12.09
C GLU A 167 15.44 2.58 -13.10
N PRO A 168 15.65 3.21 -14.27
CA PRO A 168 16.66 2.73 -15.21
C PRO A 168 18.04 2.79 -14.55
N ALA A 169 18.84 1.72 -14.72
CA ALA A 169 20.18 1.64 -14.15
C ALA A 169 20.99 2.91 -14.51
N ALA A 170 21.37 3.68 -13.49
CA ALA A 170 22.10 4.93 -13.69
C ALA A 170 23.41 4.64 -14.45
N THR A 171 23.51 5.08 -15.71
CA THR A 171 24.77 5.14 -16.43
C THR A 171 25.62 6.23 -15.80
N ALA A 172 26.45 5.85 -14.83
CA ALA A 172 27.41 6.76 -14.21
C ALA A 172 28.42 7.21 -15.28
N THR A 173 28.23 8.43 -15.78
CA THR A 173 29.24 9.07 -16.62
C THR A 173 30.29 9.64 -15.69
N VAL A 174 31.47 9.01 -15.63
CA VAL A 174 32.59 9.52 -14.84
C VAL A 174 33.08 10.80 -15.53
N ILE A 175 32.74 11.95 -14.97
CA ILE A 175 33.32 13.24 -15.39
C ILE A 175 34.74 13.29 -14.83
N THR A 176 35.73 12.99 -15.67
CA THR A 176 37.14 13.19 -15.35
C THR A 176 37.46 14.68 -15.48
N GLY A 177 37.81 15.31 -14.36
CA GLY A 177 38.26 16.71 -14.35
C GLY A 177 39.68 16.86 -14.94
N PRO A 178 40.05 18.06 -15.40
CA PRO A 178 41.28 18.31 -16.17
C PRO A 178 42.59 18.24 -15.38
N TRP A 179 42.56 17.82 -14.10
CA TRP A 179 43.72 17.87 -13.18
C TRP A 179 44.43 16.53 -13.00
N GLN A 180 44.23 15.57 -13.90
CA GLN A 180 44.97 14.30 -13.89
C GLN A 180 46.06 14.31 -14.97
N GLN A 181 47.26 14.76 -14.59
CA GLN A 181 48.54 14.05 -14.82
C GLN A 181 49.71 14.82 -14.13
N PRO A 182 50.72 14.11 -13.58
CA PRO A 182 51.94 14.70 -13.04
C PRO A 182 52.90 15.23 -14.12
#